data_AF-A0A3D4IRK2-F1
#
_entry.id   AF-A0A3D4IRK2-F1
#
_cell.length_a   1.000
_cell.length_b   1.000
_cell.length_c   1.000
_cell.angle_alpha   90.00
_cell.angle_beta   90.00
_cell.angle_gamma   90.00
#
_symmetry.space_group_name_H-M   'P 1'
#
loop_
_entity.id
_entity.type
_entity.pdbx_description
1 polymer ?
#
loop_
_entity_poly.entity_id
_entity_poly.type
_entity_poly.pdbx_seq_one_letter_code
_entity_poly.pdbx_strand_id
1 'polypeptide(L)'
;MKLLSCFFFSFALLISVSCSLKRENYYLESLKGKAFQVSLDSLEIGIDSLSMNPYFIYDKFKDDLNDDNIFVGYNVNVHTLDFFSFGKRKLIKRLFLTQDGIGAINEVLSFDFYNWDSIFVYSRAQLKVIDSSGIVRSKFNLIDNDLIDYYGEPVADFYFNLEYLKERKSILFYNVIDPPSLRSDRNIVSEFNLPSGEFTSIPIRYSKYFVDNNANVGHLAYLSKENVYDNKITYNFLYESNIYVYDLESGKTTAYGGNSTTANPLATTFDVYNNQDNLDWQKHAIANPHYFQVLPDKFRKLYYRLHWLPATVSSPIAPSAKDKDLVLMVFDEEFNVVYESLLPTKTY
;
A
#
# COMPACT_ATOMS: atom_id res chain seq x y z
N MET A 1 -45.69 23.46 67.91
CA MET A 1 -46.27 24.18 66.76
C MET A 1 -45.19 25.10 66.21
N LYS A 2 -44.57 24.72 65.08
CA LYS A 2 -44.69 25.38 63.76
C LYS A 2 -43.93 26.74 63.73
N LEU A 3 -43.00 27.04 62.83
CA LEU A 3 -42.71 26.51 61.50
C LEU A 3 -41.33 27.01 61.01
N LEU A 4 -40.64 26.12 60.30
CA LEU A 4 -39.55 26.31 59.34
C LEU A 4 -39.70 27.55 58.41
N SER A 5 -38.59 28.22 58.09
CA SER A 5 -38.29 28.70 56.71
C SER A 5 -36.85 29.24 56.62
N CYS A 6 -35.95 28.50 55.98
CA CYS A 6 -35.39 28.78 54.65
C CYS A 6 -34.12 29.64 54.64
N PHE A 7 -33.01 29.03 55.04
CA PHE A 7 -31.67 29.37 54.55
C PHE A 7 -31.35 28.40 53.41
N PHE A 8 -31.44 28.85 52.15
CA PHE A 8 -30.81 28.17 51.01
C PHE A 8 -30.44 29.24 49.98
N PHE A 9 -29.25 29.82 50.18
CA PHE A 9 -28.61 30.66 49.19
C PHE A 9 -27.64 29.80 48.38
N SER A 10 -27.93 29.68 47.09
CA SER A 10 -26.95 29.53 46.01
C SER A 10 -25.93 28.37 46.09
N PHE A 11 -26.33 27.20 45.61
CA PHE A 11 -25.38 26.31 44.93
C PHE A 11 -26.07 25.49 43.85
N ALA A 12 -26.50 26.17 42.78
CA ALA A 12 -26.79 25.54 41.50
C ALA A 12 -25.82 26.13 40.47
N LEU A 13 -24.53 25.81 40.65
CA LEU A 13 -23.57 25.95 39.56
C LEU A 13 -23.90 24.82 38.57
N LEU A 14 -24.81 25.11 37.64
CA LEU A 14 -25.01 24.33 36.44
C LEU A 14 -23.66 24.32 35.71
N ILE A 15 -22.91 23.25 35.92
CA ILE A 15 -21.75 22.91 35.11
C ILE A 15 -22.30 22.60 33.72
N SER A 16 -22.41 23.64 32.91
CA SER A 16 -22.52 23.53 31.47
C SER A 16 -21.15 23.09 30.95
N VAL A 17 -20.80 21.81 31.20
CA VAL A 17 -19.92 21.11 30.27
C VAL A 17 -20.78 20.95 29.03
N SER A 18 -20.73 21.96 28.16
CA SER A 18 -20.91 21.73 26.75
C SER A 18 -19.86 20.68 26.40
N CYS A 19 -20.27 19.41 26.36
CA CYS A 19 -19.65 18.47 25.46
C CYS A 19 -19.79 19.09 24.09
N SER A 20 -18.83 19.93 23.69
CA SER A 20 -18.48 20.04 22.29
C SER A 20 -18.30 18.59 21.87
N LEU A 21 -19.22 18.08 21.05
CA LEU A 21 -19.02 16.85 20.30
C LEU A 21 -17.59 16.94 19.78
N LYS A 22 -16.67 16.18 20.40
CA LYS A 22 -15.34 16.00 19.82
C LYS A 22 -15.65 15.49 18.44
N ARG A 23 -15.37 16.27 17.40
CA ARG A 23 -15.27 15.71 16.06
C ARG A 23 -14.34 14.52 16.23
N GLU A 24 -14.83 13.31 15.97
CA GLU A 24 -13.94 12.17 15.94
C GLU A 24 -12.89 12.48 14.88
N ASN A 25 -11.64 12.63 15.32
CA ASN A 25 -10.56 12.81 14.38
C ASN A 25 -10.35 11.45 13.71
N TYR A 26 -10.71 11.37 12.43
CA TYR A 26 -10.50 10.19 11.59
C TYR A 26 -9.01 9.88 11.37
N TYR A 27 -8.13 10.83 11.70
CA TYR A 27 -6.69 10.69 11.61
C TYR A 27 -6.04 10.92 12.97
N LEU A 28 -4.86 10.32 13.13
CA LEU A 28 -4.01 10.49 14.30
C LEU A 28 -2.93 11.54 13.98
N GLU A 29 -2.70 12.46 14.92
CA GLU A 29 -1.62 13.43 14.81
C GLU A 29 -0.26 12.73 14.90
N SER A 30 0.69 13.18 14.08
CA SER A 30 2.07 12.71 14.09
C SER A 30 2.79 13.25 15.31
N LEU A 31 3.48 12.35 16.00
CA LEU A 31 4.48 12.74 16.98
C LEU A 31 5.78 13.12 16.27
N LYS A 32 6.56 14.01 16.88
CA LYS A 32 7.89 14.39 16.38
C LYS A 32 8.96 13.60 17.12
N GLY A 33 9.78 12.88 16.36
CA GLY A 33 10.93 12.15 16.88
C GLY A 33 12.18 13.01 16.86
N LYS A 34 13.32 12.37 17.15
CA LYS A 34 14.64 13.01 17.03
C LYS A 34 14.95 13.24 15.54
N ALA A 35 15.28 14.47 15.17
CA ALA A 35 15.60 14.82 13.79
C ALA A 35 16.65 13.88 13.18
N PHE A 36 16.37 13.41 11.96
CA PHE A 36 17.21 12.52 11.19
C PHE A 36 17.68 13.23 9.92
N GLN A 37 18.97 13.18 9.63
CA GLN A 37 19.52 13.81 8.43
C GLN A 37 19.44 12.83 7.26
N VAL A 38 18.80 13.26 6.18
CA VAL A 38 18.70 12.50 4.93
C VAL A 38 19.55 13.17 3.86
N SER A 39 20.34 12.38 3.16
CA SER A 39 21.01 12.76 1.92
C SER A 39 20.52 11.86 0.80
N LEU A 40 20.21 12.46 -0.35
CA LEU A 40 19.82 11.74 -1.55
C LEU A 40 21.07 11.47 -2.39
N ASP A 41 21.19 10.25 -2.89
CA ASP A 41 22.25 9.82 -3.81
C ASP A 41 21.61 9.05 -4.98
N SER A 42 22.37 8.82 -6.05
CA SER A 42 21.91 8.15 -7.25
C SER A 42 22.79 6.95 -7.61
N LEU A 43 22.15 5.85 -8.01
CA LEU A 43 22.81 4.69 -8.59
C LEU A 43 22.49 4.63 -10.09
N GLU A 44 23.52 4.66 -10.92
CA GLU A 44 23.38 4.48 -12.36
C GLU A 44 23.76 3.05 -12.76
N ILE A 45 22.89 2.42 -13.55
CA ILE A 45 23.07 1.07 -14.08
C ILE A 45 22.92 1.14 -15.59
N GLY A 46 23.93 0.65 -16.32
CA GLY A 46 23.87 0.58 -17.77
C GLY A 46 22.80 -0.42 -18.24
N ILE A 47 21.95 0.03 -19.17
CA ILE A 47 20.90 -0.78 -19.80
C ILE A 47 21.22 -1.06 -21.28
N ASP A 48 20.70 -2.16 -21.82
CA ASP A 48 20.83 -2.50 -23.24
C ASP A 48 19.62 -2.02 -24.05
N SER A 49 19.60 -2.29 -25.36
CA SER A 49 18.49 -1.89 -26.24
C SER A 49 17.18 -2.66 -26.02
N LEU A 50 17.20 -3.72 -25.21
CA LEU A 50 16.01 -4.52 -24.88
C LEU A 50 15.43 -4.16 -23.52
N SER A 51 16.25 -3.61 -22.61
CA SER A 51 15.83 -3.12 -21.30
C SER A 51 14.83 -1.96 -21.38
N MET A 52 14.00 -1.84 -20.35
CA MET A 52 13.10 -0.70 -20.18
C MET A 52 13.76 0.41 -19.36
N ASN A 53 13.25 1.64 -19.51
CA ASN A 53 13.71 2.77 -18.70
C ASN A 53 12.97 2.81 -17.34
N PRO A 54 11.62 2.84 -17.28
CA PRO A 54 10.90 2.51 -16.06
C PRO A 54 10.46 1.03 -16.03
N TYR A 55 10.69 0.37 -14.89
CA TYR A 55 10.05 -0.89 -14.55
C TYR A 55 8.97 -0.60 -13.52
N PHE A 56 7.70 -0.80 -13.87
CA PHE A 56 6.56 -0.54 -12.97
C PHE A 56 6.22 -1.71 -12.06
N ILE A 57 6.65 -2.91 -12.44
CA ILE A 57 6.47 -4.14 -11.67
C ILE A 57 7.87 -4.67 -11.41
N TYR A 58 8.25 -4.69 -10.15
CA TYR A 58 9.60 -5.02 -9.74
C TYR A 58 9.61 -5.66 -8.35
N ASP A 59 10.75 -6.25 -8.03
CA ASP A 59 11.08 -6.75 -6.71
C ASP A 59 12.56 -6.50 -6.40
N LYS A 60 12.96 -6.63 -5.14
CA LYS A 60 14.32 -6.45 -4.64
C LYS A 60 14.68 -7.51 -3.61
N PHE A 61 15.87 -8.08 -3.74
CA PHE A 61 16.37 -9.06 -2.77
C PHE A 61 17.88 -8.93 -2.59
N LYS A 62 18.38 -9.53 -1.51
CA LYS A 62 19.82 -9.69 -1.29
C LYS A 62 20.26 -11.06 -1.79
N ASP A 63 21.20 -11.10 -2.72
CA ASP A 63 21.90 -12.32 -3.10
C ASP A 63 23.00 -12.61 -2.07
N ASP A 64 22.66 -13.45 -1.09
CA ASP A 64 23.55 -13.79 0.02
C ASP A 64 24.83 -14.51 -0.42
N LEU A 65 24.82 -15.19 -1.58
CA LEU A 65 26.01 -15.90 -2.08
C LEU A 65 27.08 -14.92 -2.60
N ASN A 66 26.64 -13.82 -3.21
CA ASN A 66 27.52 -12.82 -3.81
C ASN A 66 27.63 -11.53 -2.98
N ASP A 67 26.94 -11.46 -1.84
CA ASP A 67 26.78 -10.26 -0.99
C ASP A 67 26.38 -9.02 -1.81
N ASP A 68 25.35 -9.17 -2.64
CA ASP A 68 24.92 -8.15 -3.59
C ASP A 68 23.43 -7.85 -3.44
N ASN A 69 23.03 -6.61 -3.70
CA ASN A 69 21.62 -6.24 -3.76
C ASN A 69 21.17 -6.30 -5.21
N ILE A 70 20.08 -7.02 -5.45
CA ILE A 70 19.54 -7.26 -6.78
C ILE A 70 18.19 -6.55 -6.90
N PHE A 71 18.05 -5.79 -7.97
CA PHE A 71 16.76 -5.29 -8.45
C PHE A 71 16.30 -6.18 -9.59
N VAL A 72 15.04 -6.60 -9.56
CA VAL A 72 14.42 -7.38 -10.63
C VAL A 72 13.25 -6.57 -11.17
N GLY A 73 13.25 -6.31 -12.46
CA GLY A 73 12.14 -5.61 -13.12
C GLY A 73 11.47 -6.50 -14.17
N TYR A 74 10.15 -6.50 -14.20
CA TYR A 74 9.41 -7.13 -15.29
C TYR A 74 9.41 -6.23 -16.53
N ASN A 75 10.06 -6.71 -17.58
CA ASN A 75 10.12 -6.07 -18.88
C ASN A 75 8.93 -6.52 -19.73
N VAL A 76 7.91 -5.67 -19.85
CA VAL A 76 6.71 -5.99 -20.63
C VAL A 76 6.97 -6.08 -22.14
N ASN A 77 7.97 -5.36 -22.66
CA ASN A 77 8.23 -5.28 -24.10
C ASN A 77 8.77 -6.60 -24.68
N VAL A 78 9.61 -7.28 -23.90
CA VAL A 78 10.20 -8.58 -24.30
C VAL A 78 9.79 -9.73 -23.38
N HIS A 79 8.85 -9.46 -22.47
CA HIS A 79 8.25 -10.43 -21.53
C HIS A 79 9.29 -11.21 -20.73
N THR A 80 10.13 -10.48 -19.99
CA THR A 80 11.22 -11.05 -19.19
C THR A 80 11.28 -10.48 -17.78
N LEU A 81 11.91 -11.20 -16.85
CA LEU A 81 12.40 -10.61 -15.61
C LEU A 81 13.88 -10.25 -15.82
N ASP A 82 14.19 -8.96 -15.77
CA ASP A 82 15.53 -8.40 -15.91
C ASP A 82 16.16 -8.20 -14.53
N PHE A 83 17.28 -8.87 -14.26
CA PHE A 83 17.99 -8.85 -12.98
C PHE A 83 19.19 -7.93 -13.07
N PHE A 84 19.22 -6.89 -12.25
CA PHE A 84 20.27 -5.90 -12.18
C PHE A 84 20.99 -5.97 -10.84
N SER A 85 22.33 -6.01 -10.90
CA SER A 85 23.19 -5.99 -9.74
C SER A 85 23.54 -4.57 -9.35
N PHE A 86 23.36 -4.21 -8.07
CA PHE A 86 23.75 -2.91 -7.55
C PHE A 86 25.26 -2.80 -7.38
N GLY A 87 25.92 -3.85 -6.88
CA GLY A 87 27.38 -3.87 -6.70
C GLY A 87 28.14 -3.82 -8.02
N LYS A 88 27.69 -4.57 -9.03
CA LYS A 88 28.30 -4.63 -10.37
C LYS A 88 27.77 -3.55 -11.32
N ARG A 89 26.71 -2.83 -10.94
CA ARG A 89 26.05 -1.77 -11.71
C ARG A 89 25.70 -2.16 -13.15
N LYS A 90 25.15 -3.37 -13.32
CA LYS A 90 24.81 -3.91 -14.64
C LYS A 90 23.66 -4.91 -14.59
N LEU A 91 23.00 -5.10 -15.73
CA LEU A 91 22.18 -6.27 -16.00
C LEU A 91 23.04 -7.54 -15.89
N ILE A 92 22.60 -8.50 -15.06
CA ILE A 92 23.30 -9.77 -14.83
C ILE A 92 22.57 -10.98 -15.41
N LYS A 93 21.24 -10.91 -15.58
CA LYS A 93 20.45 -11.97 -16.19
C LYS A 93 19.14 -11.42 -16.75
N ARG A 94 18.68 -12.04 -17.83
CA ARG A 94 17.35 -11.88 -18.40
C ARG A 94 16.65 -13.24 -18.38
N LEU A 95 15.55 -13.34 -17.66
CA LEU A 95 14.74 -14.56 -17.56
C LEU A 95 13.51 -14.43 -18.45
N PHE A 96 13.49 -15.15 -19.56
CA PHE A 96 12.34 -15.16 -20.46
C PHE A 96 11.19 -15.94 -19.84
N LEU A 97 10.00 -15.34 -19.86
CA LEU A 97 8.80 -15.97 -19.35
C LEU A 97 8.09 -16.73 -20.47
N THR A 98 7.50 -17.87 -20.12
CA THR A 98 6.78 -18.73 -21.08
C THR A 98 5.53 -18.01 -21.60
N GLN A 99 5.42 -17.77 -22.91
CA GLN A 99 4.26 -17.09 -23.53
C GLN A 99 3.21 -18.04 -24.12
N ASP A 100 3.60 -19.27 -24.42
CA ASP A 100 2.76 -20.21 -25.16
C ASP A 100 2.46 -21.51 -24.39
N GLY A 101 1.36 -22.15 -24.75
CA GLY A 101 0.94 -23.43 -24.21
C GLY A 101 0.30 -23.34 -22.82
N ILE A 102 0.16 -24.50 -22.17
CA ILE A 102 -0.56 -24.63 -20.89
C ILE A 102 0.15 -23.88 -19.74
N GLY A 103 1.46 -23.63 -19.90
CA GLY A 103 2.29 -22.87 -18.97
C GLY A 103 2.43 -21.37 -19.30
N ALA A 104 1.66 -20.85 -20.25
CA ALA A 104 1.76 -19.44 -20.66
C ALA A 104 1.50 -18.47 -19.49
N ILE A 105 2.28 -17.40 -19.44
CA ILE A 105 2.15 -16.26 -18.53
C ILE A 105 1.74 -15.08 -19.41
N ASN A 106 0.45 -14.78 -19.46
CA ASN A 106 -0.05 -13.76 -20.41
C ASN A 106 0.33 -12.34 -19.98
N GLU A 107 0.24 -12.06 -18.68
CA GLU A 107 0.51 -10.76 -18.08
C GLU A 107 1.09 -11.00 -16.68
N VAL A 108 2.12 -10.26 -16.31
CA VAL A 108 2.61 -10.20 -14.94
C VAL A 108 2.04 -8.93 -14.33
N LEU A 109 1.26 -9.07 -13.25
CA LEU A 109 0.69 -7.94 -12.50
C LEU A 109 1.48 -7.66 -11.22
N SER A 110 2.05 -8.71 -10.63
CA SER A 110 2.98 -8.63 -9.51
C SER A 110 3.78 -9.94 -9.44
N PHE A 111 4.96 -9.90 -8.86
CA PHE A 111 5.78 -11.09 -8.63
C PHE A 111 6.62 -10.93 -7.37
N ASP A 112 7.05 -12.06 -6.80
CA ASP A 112 7.93 -12.13 -5.64
C ASP A 112 9.05 -13.14 -5.91
N PHE A 113 10.30 -12.67 -5.84
CA PHE A 113 11.48 -13.52 -5.99
C PHE A 113 11.84 -14.13 -4.64
N TYR A 114 11.47 -15.39 -4.43
CA TYR A 114 11.91 -16.12 -3.24
C TYR A 114 13.28 -16.77 -3.45
N ASN A 115 13.46 -17.49 -4.56
CA ASN A 115 14.76 -17.99 -5.02
C ASN A 115 14.68 -18.44 -6.49
N TRP A 116 15.80 -18.94 -7.03
CA TRP A 116 15.90 -19.40 -8.40
C TRP A 116 15.01 -20.60 -8.77
N ASP A 117 14.54 -21.40 -7.82
CA ASP A 117 13.65 -22.52 -8.10
C ASP A 117 12.16 -22.18 -7.86
N SER A 118 11.91 -21.03 -7.21
CA SER A 118 10.57 -20.58 -6.82
C SER A 118 10.47 -19.06 -6.95
N ILE A 119 9.97 -18.61 -8.09
CA ILE A 119 9.55 -17.23 -8.32
C ILE A 119 8.03 -17.23 -8.45
N PHE A 120 7.36 -16.47 -7.59
CA PHE A 120 5.91 -16.38 -7.59
C PHE A 120 5.46 -15.28 -8.54
N VAL A 121 4.51 -15.59 -9.42
CA VAL A 121 4.01 -14.67 -10.44
C VAL A 121 2.50 -14.64 -10.36
N TYR A 122 1.96 -13.46 -10.11
CA TYR A 122 0.52 -13.20 -10.17
C TYR A 122 0.14 -12.68 -11.56
N SER A 123 -0.81 -13.38 -12.19
CA SER A 123 -1.25 -13.18 -13.57
C SER A 123 -2.76 -13.37 -13.60
N ARG A 124 -3.54 -12.30 -13.38
CA ARG A 124 -5.02 -12.25 -13.40
C ARG A 124 -5.70 -13.53 -12.89
N ALA A 125 -6.07 -13.56 -11.61
CA ALA A 125 -6.72 -14.71 -10.98
C ALA A 125 -5.88 -15.99 -10.89
N GLN A 126 -4.62 -15.97 -11.33
CA GLN A 126 -3.73 -17.12 -11.26
C GLN A 126 -2.46 -16.73 -10.53
N LEU A 127 -2.09 -17.58 -9.59
CA LEU A 127 -0.76 -17.62 -9.03
C LEU A 127 0.02 -18.73 -9.73
N LYS A 128 1.20 -18.41 -10.23
CA LYS A 128 2.11 -19.35 -10.89
C LYS A 128 3.44 -19.35 -10.13
N VAL A 129 4.06 -20.52 -10.04
CA VAL A 129 5.43 -20.65 -9.54
C VAL A 129 6.30 -21.04 -10.71
N ILE A 130 7.32 -20.24 -11.01
CA ILE A 130 8.29 -20.50 -12.07
C ILE A 130 9.67 -20.75 -11.48
N ASP A 131 10.52 -21.44 -12.26
CA ASP A 131 11.92 -21.65 -11.92
C ASP A 131 12.86 -20.72 -12.71
N SER A 132 14.16 -20.97 -12.55
CA SER A 132 15.25 -20.20 -13.15
C SER A 132 15.38 -20.32 -14.66
N SER A 133 14.58 -21.19 -15.29
CA SER A 133 14.42 -21.34 -16.73
C SER A 133 13.19 -20.62 -17.29
N GLY A 134 12.32 -20.07 -16.41
CA GLY A 134 11.11 -19.35 -16.80
C GLY A 134 9.92 -20.27 -17.09
N ILE A 135 10.02 -21.55 -16.68
CA ILE A 135 8.99 -22.56 -16.86
C ILE A 135 8.10 -22.61 -15.62
N VAL A 136 6.78 -22.64 -15.84
CA VAL A 136 5.78 -22.83 -14.77
C VAL A 136 5.87 -24.24 -14.21
N ARG A 137 6.18 -24.34 -12.92
CA ARG A 137 6.24 -25.60 -12.14
C ARG A 137 4.95 -25.88 -11.37
N SER A 138 4.22 -24.84 -11.00
CA SER A 138 2.93 -24.98 -10.31
C SER A 138 2.02 -23.82 -10.66
N LYS A 139 0.71 -24.07 -10.59
CA LYS A 139 -0.34 -23.11 -10.90
C LYS A 139 -1.49 -23.29 -9.92
N PHE A 140 -2.00 -22.17 -9.42
CA PHE A 140 -3.17 -22.10 -8.56
C PHE A 140 -4.18 -21.15 -9.20
N ASN A 141 -5.43 -21.59 -9.30
CA ASN A 141 -6.54 -20.72 -9.67
C ASN A 141 -7.05 -20.08 -8.38
N LEU A 142 -7.10 -18.74 -8.36
CA LEU A 142 -7.45 -17.95 -7.19
C LEU A 142 -8.92 -17.51 -7.21
N ILE A 143 -9.61 -17.73 -8.32
CA ILE A 143 -11.02 -17.38 -8.50
C ILE A 143 -11.86 -18.65 -8.56
N ASP A 144 -12.83 -18.68 -7.67
CA ASP A 144 -14.08 -19.43 -7.75
C ASP A 144 -15.21 -18.44 -7.45
N ASN A 145 -16.40 -18.62 -8.04
CA ASN A 145 -17.52 -17.68 -7.84
C ASN A 145 -17.89 -17.55 -6.36
N ASP A 146 -17.90 -18.68 -5.63
CA ASP A 146 -18.19 -18.69 -4.19
C ASP A 146 -17.11 -17.96 -3.37
N LEU A 147 -15.85 -18.00 -3.83
CA LEU A 147 -14.73 -17.29 -3.20
C LEU A 147 -14.83 -15.78 -3.43
N ILE A 148 -15.19 -15.33 -4.63
CA ILE A 148 -15.38 -13.90 -4.93
C ILE A 148 -16.52 -13.34 -4.09
N ASP A 149 -17.65 -14.05 -4.00
CA ASP A 149 -18.82 -13.57 -3.24
C ASP A 149 -18.51 -13.42 -1.75
N TYR A 150 -17.59 -14.22 -1.20
CA TYR A 150 -17.18 -14.17 0.20
C TYR A 150 -16.01 -13.21 0.47
N TYR A 151 -14.91 -13.34 -0.27
CA TYR A 151 -13.66 -12.61 -0.03
C TYR A 151 -13.53 -11.34 -0.88
N GLY A 152 -14.13 -11.29 -2.07
CA GLY A 152 -13.78 -10.35 -3.14
C GLY A 152 -12.76 -10.95 -4.11
N GLU A 153 -12.42 -10.24 -5.17
CA GLU A 153 -11.39 -10.66 -6.13
C GLU A 153 -9.99 -10.47 -5.51
N PRO A 154 -9.19 -11.54 -5.37
CA PRO A 154 -7.84 -11.44 -4.83
C PRO A 154 -6.91 -10.81 -5.87
N VAL A 155 -6.28 -9.70 -5.50
CA VAL A 155 -5.36 -8.93 -6.35
C VAL A 155 -4.03 -8.69 -5.64
N ALA A 156 -2.97 -8.68 -6.44
CA ALA A 156 -1.67 -8.16 -6.09
C ALA A 156 -1.20 -7.27 -7.25
N ASP A 157 -0.78 -6.05 -6.92
CA ASP A 157 -0.46 -5.00 -7.88
C ASP A 157 0.59 -4.04 -7.30
N PHE A 158 0.76 -2.87 -7.92
CA PHE A 158 1.70 -1.85 -7.48
C PHE A 158 1.42 -1.31 -6.07
N TYR A 159 0.16 -1.27 -5.60
CA TYR A 159 -0.16 -0.79 -4.26
C TYR A 159 -0.04 -1.91 -3.23
N PHE A 160 -0.38 -3.14 -3.62
CA PHE A 160 -0.26 -4.31 -2.75
C PHE A 160 0.60 -5.38 -3.42
N ASN A 161 1.92 -5.30 -3.21
CA ASN A 161 2.86 -6.21 -3.85
C ASN A 161 2.63 -7.66 -3.40
N LEU A 162 2.79 -8.60 -4.33
CA LEU A 162 2.80 -10.02 -4.05
C LEU A 162 3.95 -10.32 -3.07
N GLU A 163 3.69 -11.17 -2.09
CA GLU A 163 4.71 -11.55 -1.13
C GLU A 163 4.47 -12.97 -0.61
N TYR A 164 5.50 -13.81 -0.69
CA TYR A 164 5.48 -15.16 -0.15
C TYR A 164 5.95 -15.18 1.31
N LEU A 165 5.04 -15.58 2.19
CA LEU A 165 5.33 -15.77 3.62
C LEU A 165 5.89 -17.17 3.86
N LYS A 166 7.22 -17.32 3.74
CA LYS A 166 7.94 -18.60 3.85
C LYS A 166 7.51 -19.49 5.00
N GLU A 167 7.47 -18.96 6.22
CA GLU A 167 7.16 -19.75 7.43
C GLU A 167 5.70 -20.23 7.46
N ARG A 168 4.80 -19.51 6.79
CA ARG A 168 3.37 -19.80 6.70
C ARG A 168 3.00 -20.58 5.42
N LYS A 169 3.93 -20.65 4.45
CA LYS A 169 3.76 -21.24 3.11
C LYS A 169 2.54 -20.69 2.39
N SER A 170 2.41 -19.37 2.41
CA SER A 170 1.22 -18.67 1.95
C SER A 170 1.56 -17.35 1.26
N ILE A 171 0.57 -16.75 0.61
CA ILE A 171 0.67 -15.46 -0.07
C ILE A 171 -0.47 -14.55 0.39
N LEU A 172 -0.17 -13.27 0.58
CA LEU A 172 -1.18 -12.26 0.88
C LEU A 172 -1.77 -11.67 -0.39
N PHE A 173 -3.07 -11.39 -0.35
CA PHE A 173 -3.80 -10.66 -1.40
C PHE A 173 -4.64 -9.55 -0.78
N TYR A 174 -4.72 -8.42 -1.47
CA TYR A 174 -5.78 -7.44 -1.26
C TYR A 174 -7.03 -7.94 -1.99
N ASN A 175 -8.21 -7.81 -1.39
CA ASN A 175 -9.45 -8.23 -2.02
C ASN A 175 -10.24 -7.02 -2.52
N VAL A 176 -10.43 -6.94 -3.84
CA VAL A 176 -11.31 -5.96 -4.47
C VAL A 176 -12.76 -6.44 -4.30
N ILE A 177 -13.58 -5.63 -3.64
CA ILE A 177 -14.96 -5.97 -3.31
C ILE A 177 -15.89 -5.02 -4.05
N ASP A 178 -16.77 -5.55 -4.88
CA ASP A 178 -17.80 -4.78 -5.57
C ASP A 178 -19.21 -5.34 -5.29
N PRO A 179 -20.24 -4.47 -5.26
CA PRO A 179 -20.17 -3.01 -5.35
C PRO A 179 -19.54 -2.38 -4.08
N PRO A 180 -19.07 -1.11 -4.15
CA PRO A 180 -18.43 -0.41 -3.02
C PRO A 180 -19.23 -0.42 -1.71
N SER A 181 -20.56 -0.52 -1.77
CA SER A 181 -21.44 -0.61 -0.60
C SER A 181 -21.20 -1.85 0.28
N LEU A 182 -20.54 -2.89 -0.23
CA LEU A 182 -20.20 -4.10 0.55
C LEU A 182 -18.86 -3.99 1.28
N ARG A 183 -18.08 -2.94 1.02
CA ARG A 183 -16.71 -2.79 1.53
C ARG A 183 -16.65 -2.49 3.03
N SER A 184 -17.65 -1.82 3.60
CA SER A 184 -17.61 -1.32 4.98
C SER A 184 -17.46 -2.38 6.06
N ASP A 185 -17.99 -3.59 5.82
CA ASP A 185 -18.09 -4.65 6.84
C ASP A 185 -17.20 -5.86 6.56
N ARG A 186 -16.39 -5.81 5.50
CA ARG A 186 -15.61 -6.95 5.02
C ARG A 186 -14.13 -6.80 5.30
N ASN A 187 -13.50 -7.96 5.47
CA ASN A 187 -12.05 -8.07 5.51
C ASN A 187 -11.51 -7.93 4.09
N ILE A 188 -10.56 -7.04 3.90
CA ILE A 188 -10.04 -6.66 2.58
C ILE A 188 -8.67 -7.26 2.28
N VAL A 189 -8.17 -8.11 3.17
CA VAL A 189 -6.93 -8.86 2.97
C VAL A 189 -7.22 -10.33 3.22
N SER A 190 -6.69 -11.19 2.36
CA SER A 190 -6.75 -12.64 2.52
C SER A 190 -5.36 -13.25 2.42
N GLU A 191 -5.19 -14.40 3.06
CA GLU A 191 -4.00 -15.23 3.01
C GLU A 191 -4.36 -16.53 2.29
N PHE A 192 -3.65 -16.81 1.19
CA PHE A 192 -3.80 -18.04 0.41
C PHE A 192 -2.75 -19.07 0.82
N ASN A 193 -3.18 -20.20 1.38
CA ASN A 193 -2.30 -21.28 1.80
C ASN A 193 -1.92 -22.16 0.59
N LEU A 194 -0.63 -22.26 0.27
CA LEU A 194 -0.20 -23.03 -0.91
C LEU A 194 -0.45 -24.54 -0.77
N PRO A 195 -0.19 -25.18 0.40
CA PRO A 195 -0.47 -26.62 0.57
C PRO A 195 -1.95 -27.00 0.45
N SER A 196 -2.87 -26.25 1.07
CA SER A 196 -4.30 -26.59 1.04
C SER A 196 -5.05 -25.99 -0.15
N GLY A 197 -4.54 -24.90 -0.73
CA GLY A 197 -5.25 -24.15 -1.76
C GLY A 197 -6.43 -23.33 -1.21
N GLU A 198 -6.45 -23.04 0.09
CA GLU A 198 -7.56 -22.36 0.75
C GLU A 198 -7.20 -20.92 1.14
N PHE A 199 -8.20 -20.04 1.10
CA PHE A 199 -8.11 -18.67 1.59
C PHE A 199 -8.54 -18.58 3.06
N THR A 200 -7.83 -17.76 3.82
CA THR A 200 -8.24 -17.31 5.16
C THR A 200 -8.30 -15.78 5.19
N SER A 201 -9.32 -15.21 5.83
CA SER A 201 -9.42 -13.77 6.03
C SER A 201 -8.36 -13.27 7.01
N ILE A 202 -7.67 -12.19 6.65
CA ILE A 202 -6.93 -11.35 7.59
C ILE A 202 -7.87 -10.20 8.02
N PRO A 203 -8.12 -9.96 9.31
CA PRO A 203 -9.09 -8.98 9.82
C PRO A 203 -8.61 -7.51 9.68
N ILE A 204 -8.05 -7.17 8.52
CA ILE A 204 -7.82 -5.81 8.05
C ILE A 204 -9.09 -5.37 7.31
N ARG A 205 -9.62 -4.21 7.69
CA ARG A 205 -10.83 -3.60 7.14
C ARG A 205 -10.55 -2.14 6.79
N TYR A 206 -11.42 -1.53 6.01
CA TYR A 206 -11.37 -0.09 5.74
C TYR A 206 -11.43 0.75 7.01
N SER A 207 -10.81 1.93 6.97
CA SER A 207 -10.83 2.86 8.10
C SER A 207 -12.24 3.40 8.36
N LYS A 208 -12.45 3.90 9.58
CA LYS A 208 -13.72 4.52 9.96
C LYS A 208 -14.09 5.70 9.05
N TYR A 209 -13.09 6.45 8.55
CA TYR A 209 -13.31 7.52 7.58
C TYR A 209 -14.03 7.01 6.33
N PHE A 210 -13.56 5.91 5.77
CA PHE A 210 -14.14 5.31 4.57
C PHE A 210 -15.57 4.83 4.80
N VAL A 211 -15.82 4.18 5.94
CA VAL A 211 -17.14 3.67 6.33
C VAL A 211 -18.13 4.81 6.54
N ASP A 212 -17.79 5.80 7.38
CA ASP A 212 -18.67 6.92 7.71
C ASP A 212 -18.98 7.81 6.48
N ASN A 213 -18.11 7.78 5.46
CA ASN A 213 -18.30 8.49 4.20
C ASN A 213 -18.83 7.58 3.07
N ASN A 214 -19.40 6.41 3.37
CA ASN A 214 -20.04 5.52 2.41
C ASN A 214 -19.13 5.09 1.23
N ALA A 215 -17.84 4.85 1.46
CA ALA A 215 -16.86 4.47 0.43
C ALA A 215 -16.60 5.53 -0.66
N ASN A 216 -16.99 6.80 -0.42
CA ASN A 216 -16.90 7.90 -1.38
C ASN A 216 -15.48 8.47 -1.52
N VAL A 217 -14.50 7.66 -1.92
CA VAL A 217 -13.10 8.09 -2.13
C VAL A 217 -12.53 7.74 -3.52
N GLY A 218 -13.38 7.27 -4.44
CA GLY A 218 -13.00 7.02 -5.84
C GLY A 218 -11.81 6.09 -6.01
N HIS A 219 -10.88 6.43 -6.91
CA HIS A 219 -9.65 5.67 -7.17
C HIS A 219 -8.67 5.62 -5.99
N LEU A 220 -8.92 6.35 -4.89
CA LEU A 220 -8.05 6.29 -3.70
C LEU A 220 -8.43 5.14 -2.75
N ALA A 221 -9.48 4.36 -3.06
CA ALA A 221 -9.96 3.28 -2.20
C ALA A 221 -9.00 2.10 -2.01
N TYR A 222 -7.80 2.11 -2.60
CA TYR A 222 -6.88 0.99 -2.48
C TYR A 222 -6.16 0.97 -1.11
N LEU A 223 -5.86 -0.25 -0.68
CA LEU A 223 -4.94 -0.53 0.40
C LEU A 223 -3.52 -0.57 -0.17
N SER A 224 -2.56 0.02 0.53
CA SER A 224 -1.16 -0.04 0.14
C SER A 224 -0.31 -0.80 1.18
N LYS A 225 0.49 -1.77 0.70
CA LYS A 225 1.47 -2.57 1.44
C LYS A 225 2.68 -2.79 0.55
N GLU A 226 3.87 -2.52 1.09
CA GLU A 226 5.12 -2.94 0.45
C GLU A 226 5.46 -4.37 0.83
N ASN A 227 5.92 -4.62 2.07
CA ASN A 227 6.40 -5.92 2.54
C ASN A 227 5.91 -6.23 3.98
N VAL A 228 5.99 -7.49 4.37
CA VAL A 228 5.83 -8.00 5.73
C VAL A 228 7.19 -8.10 6.38
N TYR A 229 7.31 -7.51 7.57
CA TYR A 229 8.54 -7.52 8.33
C TYR A 229 8.26 -7.94 9.77
N ASP A 230 9.05 -8.86 10.32
CA ASP A 230 8.89 -9.40 11.67
C ASP A 230 7.44 -9.83 11.97
N ASN A 231 6.82 -10.55 11.02
CA ASN A 231 5.44 -11.02 11.10
C ASN A 231 4.40 -9.89 11.25
N LYS A 232 4.74 -8.68 10.77
CA LYS A 232 3.87 -7.51 10.79
C LYS A 232 3.66 -6.97 9.38
N ILE A 233 2.39 -6.74 9.04
CA ILE A 233 1.97 -6.05 7.83
C ILE A 233 1.89 -4.57 8.16
N THR A 234 2.79 -3.77 7.59
CA THR A 234 2.67 -2.30 7.63
C THR A 234 1.89 -1.84 6.40
N TYR A 235 0.83 -1.07 6.60
CA TYR A 235 -0.04 -0.63 5.53
C TYR A 235 -0.63 0.76 5.79
N ASN A 236 -1.15 1.38 4.73
CA ASN A 236 -2.00 2.56 4.80
C ASN A 236 -3.00 2.57 3.65
N PHE A 237 -4.00 3.43 3.75
CA PHE A 237 -4.89 3.72 2.63
C PHE A 237 -4.41 4.96 1.88
N LEU A 238 -4.69 5.03 0.58
CA LEU A 238 -4.21 6.14 -0.24
C LEU A 238 -4.88 7.49 0.13
N TYR A 239 -6.09 7.42 0.69
CA TYR A 239 -6.93 8.56 1.03
C TYR A 239 -6.69 9.16 2.42
N GLU A 240 -5.85 8.57 3.27
CA GLU A 240 -5.59 9.09 4.62
C GLU A 240 -4.14 8.94 5.06
N SER A 241 -3.73 9.80 6.00
CA SER A 241 -2.33 9.88 6.43
C SER A 241 -1.91 8.85 7.48
N ASN A 242 -2.86 8.16 8.10
CA ASN A 242 -2.56 7.18 9.15
C ASN A 242 -1.68 6.05 8.62
N ILE A 243 -0.86 5.50 9.49
CA ILE A 243 -0.09 4.28 9.22
C ILE A 243 -0.62 3.19 10.15
N TYR A 244 -0.79 1.99 9.63
CA TYR A 244 -1.30 0.85 10.38
C TYR A 244 -0.28 -0.27 10.38
N VAL A 245 -0.23 -0.99 11.50
CA VAL A 245 0.57 -2.20 11.64
C VAL A 245 -0.35 -3.30 12.13
N TYR A 246 -0.54 -4.33 11.30
CA TYR A 246 -1.21 -5.55 11.70
C TYR A 246 -0.19 -6.63 12.06
N ASP A 247 -0.29 -7.16 13.26
CA ASP A 247 0.57 -8.21 13.77
C ASP A 247 -0.08 -9.58 13.50
N LEU A 248 0.57 -10.40 12.67
CA LEU A 248 0.06 -11.70 12.21
C LEU A 248 0.07 -12.78 13.32
N GLU A 249 0.75 -12.55 14.44
CA GLU A 249 0.79 -13.47 15.59
C GLU A 249 -0.37 -13.19 16.56
N SER A 250 -0.49 -11.93 16.98
CA SER A 250 -1.52 -11.50 17.93
C SER A 250 -2.88 -11.22 17.28
N GLY A 251 -2.89 -11.03 15.96
CA GLY A 251 -4.07 -10.69 15.18
C GLY A 251 -4.60 -9.28 15.42
N LYS A 252 -3.77 -8.36 15.92
CA LYS A 252 -4.15 -7.00 16.31
C LYS A 252 -3.61 -5.95 15.33
N THR A 253 -4.42 -4.94 15.07
CA THR A 253 -4.01 -3.72 14.36
C THR A 253 -3.68 -2.62 15.36
N THR A 254 -2.54 -1.95 15.18
CA THR A 254 -2.22 -0.68 15.83
C THR A 254 -2.20 0.41 14.77
N ALA A 255 -2.80 1.56 15.07
CA ALA A 255 -2.80 2.74 14.22
C ALA A 255 -1.83 3.78 14.78
N TYR A 256 -1.10 4.43 13.87
CA TYR A 256 -0.15 5.50 14.14
C TYR A 256 -0.53 6.73 13.32
N GLY A 257 -0.05 7.90 13.78
CA GLY A 257 -0.13 9.11 12.98
C GLY A 257 0.71 9.02 11.70
N GLY A 258 0.75 10.13 10.99
CA GLY A 258 1.55 10.27 9.78
C GLY A 258 1.21 11.49 8.95
N ASN A 259 0.36 12.38 9.44
CA ASN A 259 0.05 13.63 8.74
C ASN A 259 1.32 14.42 8.39
N SER A 260 1.40 14.80 7.12
CA SER A 260 2.40 15.73 6.61
C SER A 260 2.10 17.14 7.12
N THR A 261 3.14 17.95 7.27
CA THR A 261 2.99 19.39 7.53
C THR A 261 2.55 20.18 6.29
N THR A 262 2.59 19.55 5.11
CA THR A 262 2.31 20.16 3.80
C THR A 262 1.09 19.60 3.08
N ALA A 263 0.48 18.52 3.60
CA ALA A 263 -0.68 17.87 3.01
C ALA A 263 -1.86 17.77 3.97
N ASN A 264 -3.08 17.76 3.43
CA ASN A 264 -4.26 17.41 4.21
C ASN A 264 -4.18 15.94 4.64
N PRO A 265 -4.52 15.60 5.89
CA PRO A 265 -4.43 14.23 6.39
C PRO A 265 -5.49 13.29 5.80
N LEU A 266 -6.55 13.83 5.19
CA LEU A 266 -7.64 13.09 4.58
C LEU A 266 -7.92 13.66 3.18
N ALA A 267 -8.19 12.77 2.23
CA ALA A 267 -8.78 13.15 0.95
C ALA A 267 -10.19 13.70 1.15
N THR A 268 -10.68 14.49 0.20
CA THR A 268 -12.10 14.88 0.13
C THR A 268 -12.94 13.69 -0.35
N THR A 269 -14.24 13.74 -0.11
CA THR A 269 -15.15 12.71 -0.63
C THR A 269 -15.53 12.97 -2.09
N PHE A 270 -16.02 11.91 -2.75
CA PHE A 270 -16.49 11.89 -4.13
C PHE A 270 -17.66 10.92 -4.27
N ASP A 271 -18.79 11.35 -4.82
CA ASP A 271 -19.99 10.51 -4.98
C ASP A 271 -19.77 9.41 -6.03
N VAL A 272 -19.28 8.25 -5.59
CA VAL A 272 -18.97 7.11 -6.47
C VAL A 272 -20.21 6.38 -7.00
N TYR A 273 -21.38 6.60 -6.39
CA TYR A 273 -22.60 5.89 -6.77
C TYR A 273 -23.29 6.58 -7.96
N ASN A 274 -23.34 7.91 -7.93
CA ASN A 274 -24.00 8.70 -8.99
C ASN A 274 -23.03 9.14 -10.09
N ASN A 275 -21.71 9.09 -9.84
CA ASN A 275 -20.71 9.38 -10.85
C ASN A 275 -19.89 8.13 -11.13
N GLN A 276 -20.14 7.48 -12.27
CA GLN A 276 -19.37 6.32 -12.76
C GLN A 276 -18.38 6.70 -13.86
N ASP A 277 -18.19 8.00 -14.13
CA ASP A 277 -17.21 8.46 -15.11
C ASP A 277 -15.80 8.31 -14.52
N ASN A 278 -15.03 7.39 -15.10
CA ASN A 278 -13.65 7.12 -14.72
C ASN A 278 -12.79 8.40 -14.75
N LEU A 279 -13.08 9.34 -15.67
CA LEU A 279 -12.34 10.60 -15.76
C LEU A 279 -12.54 11.47 -14.51
N ASP A 280 -13.74 11.49 -13.94
CA ASP A 280 -14.01 12.28 -12.74
C ASP A 280 -13.38 11.64 -11.49
N TRP A 281 -13.28 10.31 -11.44
CA TRP A 281 -12.53 9.60 -10.40
C TRP A 281 -11.04 9.90 -10.48
N GLN A 282 -10.49 10.00 -11.69
CA GLN A 282 -9.11 10.44 -11.91
C GLN A 282 -8.90 11.89 -11.45
N LYS A 283 -9.79 12.83 -11.83
CA LYS A 283 -9.70 14.23 -11.39
C LYS A 283 -9.72 14.34 -9.87
N HIS A 284 -10.61 13.58 -9.20
CA HIS A 284 -10.68 13.52 -7.74
C HIS A 284 -9.36 13.04 -7.12
N ALA A 285 -8.77 11.96 -7.63
CA ALA A 285 -7.48 11.48 -7.14
C ALA A 285 -6.33 12.47 -7.41
N ILE A 286 -6.38 13.22 -8.51
CA ILE A 286 -5.39 14.25 -8.84
C ILE A 286 -5.50 15.46 -7.89
N ALA A 287 -6.72 15.85 -7.54
CA ALA A 287 -7.02 16.97 -6.64
C ALA A 287 -6.80 16.66 -5.14
N ASN A 288 -6.46 15.43 -4.77
CA ASN A 288 -6.30 15.00 -3.39
C ASN A 288 -4.89 14.52 -3.08
N PRO A 289 -4.46 14.51 -1.80
CA PRO A 289 -3.24 13.80 -1.40
C PRO A 289 -3.33 12.32 -1.77
N HIS A 290 -2.18 11.72 -2.07
CA HIS A 290 -2.08 10.29 -2.36
C HIS A 290 -0.93 9.70 -1.55
N TYR A 291 -1.25 8.96 -0.48
CA TYR A 291 -0.27 8.35 0.40
C TYR A 291 0.14 6.98 -0.13
N PHE A 292 1.37 6.85 -0.66
CA PHE A 292 1.90 5.56 -1.12
C PHE A 292 2.29 4.67 0.06
N GLN A 293 2.73 3.45 -0.28
CA GLN A 293 3.19 2.44 0.66
C GLN A 293 4.23 3.00 1.65
N VAL A 294 4.16 2.51 2.88
CA VAL A 294 5.21 2.70 3.89
C VAL A 294 6.27 1.62 3.71
N LEU A 295 7.49 2.04 3.40
CA LEU A 295 8.64 1.19 3.11
C LEU A 295 9.44 0.97 4.40
N PRO A 296 9.41 -0.24 5.01
CA PRO A 296 10.26 -0.54 6.17
C PRO A 296 11.72 -0.69 5.76
N ASP A 297 12.61 -0.15 6.58
CA ASP A 297 14.05 -0.34 6.47
C ASP A 297 14.59 -1.00 7.74
N LYS A 298 14.82 -2.30 7.63
CA LYS A 298 15.34 -3.13 8.71
C LYS A 298 16.77 -2.80 9.14
N PHE A 299 17.58 -2.21 8.26
CA PHE A 299 19.00 -1.94 8.54
C PHE A 299 19.17 -0.70 9.41
N ARG A 300 18.39 0.34 9.10
CA ARG A 300 18.41 1.61 9.84
C ARG A 300 17.29 1.69 10.89
N LYS A 301 16.35 0.74 10.85
CA LYS A 301 15.15 0.70 11.67
C LYS A 301 14.31 1.98 11.53
N LEU A 302 14.05 2.31 10.27
CA LEU A 302 13.28 3.47 9.86
C LEU A 302 12.13 3.03 8.95
N TYR A 303 11.16 3.91 8.77
CA TYR A 303 10.14 3.75 7.74
C TYR A 303 10.16 4.96 6.82
N TYR A 304 10.01 4.73 5.53
CA TYR A 304 9.94 5.79 4.52
C TYR A 304 8.55 5.78 3.90
N ARG A 305 7.94 6.95 3.75
CA ARG A 305 6.71 7.07 2.96
C ARG A 305 6.85 8.21 1.97
N LEU A 306 6.53 7.89 0.72
CA LEU A 306 6.28 8.88 -0.31
C LEU A 306 4.80 9.22 -0.33
N HIS A 307 4.47 10.47 -0.59
CA HIS A 307 3.11 10.85 -0.91
C HIS A 307 3.09 12.01 -1.89
N TRP A 308 2.06 12.02 -2.73
CA TRP A 308 1.81 13.16 -3.59
C TRP A 308 0.93 14.20 -2.89
N LEU A 309 1.26 15.46 -3.08
CA LEU A 309 0.36 16.58 -2.79
C LEU A 309 -0.75 16.67 -3.85
N PRO A 310 -1.88 17.33 -3.57
CA PRO A 310 -2.82 17.75 -4.60
C PRO A 310 -2.10 18.48 -5.74
N ALA A 311 -2.47 18.20 -6.99
CA ALA A 311 -1.94 18.95 -8.12
C ALA A 311 -2.32 20.43 -7.97
N THR A 312 -1.33 21.32 -8.09
CA THR A 312 -1.60 22.76 -8.09
C THR A 312 -2.13 23.19 -9.45
N VAL A 313 -3.35 23.72 -9.49
CA VAL A 313 -4.00 24.16 -10.73
C VAL A 313 -3.29 25.41 -11.25
N SER A 314 -2.25 25.22 -12.08
CA SER A 314 -1.48 26.33 -12.64
C SER A 314 -1.44 26.36 -14.18
N SER A 315 -2.06 25.37 -14.85
CA SER A 315 -2.07 25.27 -16.32
C SER A 315 -3.50 25.28 -16.88
N PRO A 316 -3.73 25.85 -18.08
CA PRO A 316 -5.01 25.72 -18.80
C PRO A 316 -5.32 24.29 -19.26
N ILE A 317 -4.40 23.35 -19.05
CA ILE A 317 -4.57 21.91 -19.32
C ILE A 317 -5.08 21.23 -18.04
N ALA A 318 -5.98 20.25 -18.18
CA ALA A 318 -6.44 19.45 -17.04
C ALA A 318 -5.24 18.87 -16.28
N PRO A 319 -5.13 19.08 -14.95
CA PRO A 319 -4.00 18.61 -14.17
C PRO A 319 -3.88 17.08 -14.27
N SER A 320 -2.66 16.58 -14.24
CA SER A 320 -2.33 15.16 -14.31
C SER A 320 -1.60 14.69 -13.04
N ALA A 321 -1.43 13.38 -12.88
CA ALA A 321 -0.62 12.84 -11.78
C ALA A 321 0.84 13.35 -11.80
N LYS A 322 1.37 13.75 -12.97
CA LYS A 322 2.73 14.28 -13.13
C LYS A 322 2.89 15.72 -12.62
N ASP A 323 1.78 16.41 -12.37
CA ASP A 323 1.76 17.77 -11.84
C ASP A 323 1.67 17.82 -10.31
N LYS A 324 1.70 16.64 -9.67
CA LYS A 324 1.68 16.51 -8.22
C LYS A 324 3.10 16.53 -7.68
N ASP A 325 3.34 17.38 -6.68
CA ASP A 325 4.62 17.38 -5.99
C ASP A 325 4.74 16.15 -5.09
N LEU A 326 5.96 15.62 -4.97
CA LEU A 326 6.27 14.43 -4.19
C LEU A 326 6.95 14.82 -2.88
N VAL A 327 6.47 14.27 -1.77
CA VAL A 327 7.03 14.49 -0.43
C VAL A 327 7.58 13.19 0.12
N LEU A 328 8.79 13.25 0.67
CA LEU A 328 9.40 12.18 1.44
C LEU A 328 9.21 12.43 2.93
N MET A 329 8.60 11.47 3.62
CA MET A 329 8.57 11.41 5.08
C MET A 329 9.39 10.22 5.57
N VAL A 330 10.11 10.42 6.67
CA VAL A 330 10.84 9.37 7.39
C VAL A 330 10.37 9.30 8.82
N PHE A 331 10.17 8.08 9.30
CA PHE A 331 9.70 7.77 10.64
C PHE A 331 10.69 6.86 11.37
N ASP A 332 10.76 6.97 12.69
CA ASP A 332 11.49 6.04 13.55
C ASP A 332 10.68 4.76 13.83
N GLU A 333 11.21 3.87 14.68
CA GLU A 333 10.61 2.57 15.03
C GLU A 333 9.20 2.70 15.64
N GLU A 334 8.92 3.82 16.30
CA GLU A 334 7.64 4.13 16.94
C GLU A 334 6.71 4.99 16.04
N PHE A 335 7.07 5.16 14.76
CA PHE A 335 6.35 5.98 13.79
C PHE A 335 6.29 7.48 14.13
N ASN A 336 7.25 8.00 14.91
CA ASN A 336 7.39 9.44 15.05
C ASN A 336 8.08 10.02 13.81
N VAL A 337 7.63 11.17 13.33
CA VAL A 337 8.23 11.85 12.18
C VAL A 337 9.59 12.41 12.57
N VAL A 338 10.65 11.93 11.90
CA VAL A 338 12.03 12.36 12.12
C VAL A 338 12.60 13.18 10.96
N TYR A 339 11.97 13.11 9.80
CA TYR A 339 12.31 13.93 8.62
C TYR A 339 11.09 14.09 7.71
N GLU A 340 10.97 15.26 7.06
CA GLU A 340 9.99 15.54 6.03
C GLU A 340 10.59 16.55 5.04
N SER A 341 10.50 16.27 3.74
CA SER A 341 10.93 17.22 2.71
C SER A 341 10.16 17.03 1.41
N LEU A 342 9.90 18.14 0.74
CA LEU A 342 9.54 18.15 -0.67
C LEU A 342 10.72 17.60 -1.49
N LEU A 343 10.44 16.74 -2.45
CA LEU A 343 11.43 16.27 -3.42
C LEU A 343 11.44 17.18 -4.65
N PRO A 344 12.57 17.29 -5.37
CA PRO A 344 12.66 17.99 -6.64
C PRO A 344 11.52 17.63 -7.61
N THR A 345 10.83 18.65 -8.11
CA THR A 345 9.72 18.48 -9.04
C THR A 345 10.20 17.95 -10.39
N LYS A 346 9.35 17.19 -11.09
CA LYS A 346 9.65 16.63 -12.43
C LYS A 346 10.94 15.80 -12.52
N THR A 347 11.33 15.18 -11.41
CA THR A 347 12.56 14.37 -11.31
C THR A 347 12.26 12.88 -11.04
N TYR A 348 11.31 12.60 -10.15
CA TYR A 348 10.99 11.26 -9.64
C TYR A 348 9.62 10.77 -10.11
#